data_AF-A0A3B9H8X8-F1
#
_entry.id   AF-A0A3B9H8X8-F1
#
_cell.length_a   1.000
_cell.length_b   1.000
_cell.length_c   1.000
_cell.angle_alpha   90.00
_cell.angle_beta   90.00
_cell.angle_gamma   90.00
#
_symmetry.space_group_name_H-M   'P 1'
#
loop_
_entity.id
_entity.type
_entity.pdbx_description
1 polymer ?
#
loop_
_entity_poly.entity_id
_entity_poly.type
_entity_poly.pdbx_seq_one_letter_code
_entity_poly.pdbx_strand_id
1 'polypeptide(L)'
;MAKKETIPSEQSKITRDPFPASRKVYANGTIHSDVHVGMREISLTDSKPMFVDGEFKKLSNPPITVYDTSGPYTDPEVNIDVKVG
;
A
#
# COMPACT_ATOMS: atom_id res chain seq x y z
N MET A 1 19.68 35.22 -7.56
CA MET A 1 19.42 34.37 -8.73
C MET A 1 17.97 33.90 -8.65
N ALA A 2 17.19 33.98 -9.74
CA ALA A 2 15.79 33.56 -9.73
C ALA A 2 15.68 32.03 -9.68
N LYS A 3 14.79 31.50 -8.84
CA LYS A 3 14.48 30.06 -8.78
C LYS A 3 13.85 29.66 -10.12
N LYS A 4 14.51 28.77 -10.85
CA LYS A 4 13.98 28.22 -12.11
C LYS A 4 12.98 27.13 -11.75
N GLU A 5 11.69 27.42 -11.88
CA GLU A 5 10.64 26.41 -11.71
C GLU A 5 10.63 25.47 -12.91
N THR A 6 10.50 24.17 -12.63
CA THR A 6 10.40 23.14 -13.68
C THR A 6 8.94 22.70 -13.71
N ILE A 7 8.27 23.00 -14.82
CA ILE A 7 6.88 22.59 -15.04
C ILE A 7 6.89 21.13 -15.53
N PRO A 8 6.10 20.22 -14.92
CA PRO A 8 5.96 18.86 -15.43
C PRO A 8 5.49 18.85 -16.89
N SER A 9 6.19 18.11 -17.73
CA SER A 9 5.80 17.81 -19.12
C SER A 9 4.99 16.52 -19.21
N GLU A 10 4.43 16.21 -20.38
CA GLU A 10 3.72 14.94 -20.66
C GLU A 10 4.57 13.68 -20.39
N GLN A 11 5.89 13.80 -20.41
CA GLN A 11 6.82 12.68 -20.12
C GLN A 11 7.14 12.56 -18.62
N SER A 12 6.63 13.46 -17.78
CA SER A 12 6.92 13.45 -16.35
C SER A 12 6.18 12.29 -15.70
N LYS A 13 6.95 11.38 -15.10
CA LYS A 13 6.41 10.21 -14.41
C LYS A 13 6.24 10.53 -12.92
N ILE A 14 5.02 10.33 -12.41
CA ILE A 14 4.76 10.33 -10.97
C ILE A 14 5.02 8.93 -10.39
N THR A 15 5.51 8.88 -9.15
CA THR A 15 5.72 7.61 -8.45
C THR A 15 4.38 6.99 -8.09
N ARG A 16 4.17 5.75 -8.56
CA ARG A 16 2.90 5.01 -8.39
C ARG A 16 3.08 3.55 -7.98
N ASP A 17 4.31 3.11 -7.83
CA ASP A 17 4.59 1.74 -7.47
C ASP A 17 4.05 1.46 -6.06
N PRO A 18 3.41 0.30 -5.82
CA PRO A 18 3.01 -0.10 -4.48
C PRO A 18 4.21 -0.12 -3.53
N PHE A 19 3.97 0.14 -2.25
CA PHE A 19 5.02 -0.01 -1.25
C PHE A 19 5.55 -1.46 -1.22
N PRO A 20 6.85 -1.67 -1.00
CA PRO A 20 7.43 -3.02 -0.94
C PRO A 20 6.69 -3.93 0.05
N ALA A 21 6.52 -5.20 -0.34
CA ALA A 21 5.81 -6.21 0.43
C ALA A 21 4.41 -5.78 0.92
N SER A 22 3.80 -4.78 0.27
CA SER A 22 2.51 -4.24 0.64
C SER A 22 1.56 -4.29 -0.55
N ARG A 23 0.26 -4.40 -0.27
CA ARG A 23 -0.80 -4.17 -1.26
C ARG A 23 -1.87 -3.24 -0.71
N LYS A 24 -2.52 -2.49 -1.60
CA LYS A 24 -3.71 -1.70 -1.26
C LYS A 24 -4.83 -2.63 -0.84
N VAL A 25 -5.53 -2.29 0.23
CA VAL A 25 -6.79 -2.96 0.64
C VAL A 25 -7.79 -1.91 1.11
N TYR A 26 -9.06 -2.24 1.08
CA TYR A 26 -10.12 -1.33 1.51
C TYR A 26 -10.96 -1.99 2.61
N ALA A 27 -11.18 -1.26 3.71
CA ALA A 27 -12.12 -1.66 4.74
C ALA A 27 -13.49 -1.04 4.45
N ASN A 28 -14.52 -1.87 4.36
CA ASN A 28 -15.88 -1.43 4.05
C ASN A 28 -16.53 -0.78 5.28
N GLY A 29 -17.21 0.35 5.08
CA GLY A 29 -18.01 1.00 6.10
C GLY A 29 -19.23 0.15 6.48
N THR A 30 -19.56 0.15 7.78
CA THR A 30 -20.72 -0.61 8.31
C THR A 30 -22.00 0.23 8.36
N ILE A 31 -21.88 1.54 8.60
CA ILE A 31 -23.00 2.49 8.58
C ILE A 31 -23.27 2.97 7.15
N HIS A 32 -22.20 3.25 6.40
CA HIS A 32 -22.23 3.71 5.01
C HIS A 32 -21.50 2.68 4.14
N SER A 33 -22.26 1.82 3.44
CA SER A 33 -21.72 0.69 2.68
C SER A 33 -20.94 1.07 1.43
N ASP A 34 -21.12 2.30 0.95
CA ASP A 34 -20.41 2.90 -0.17
C ASP A 34 -19.03 3.43 0.23
N VAL A 35 -18.75 3.57 1.53
CA VAL A 35 -17.47 4.05 2.04
C VAL A 35 -16.45 2.91 2.07
N HIS A 36 -15.31 3.15 1.43
CA HIS A 36 -14.17 2.24 1.35
C HIS A 36 -12.94 2.93 1.94
N VAL A 37 -12.55 2.56 3.16
CA VAL A 37 -11.42 3.18 3.85
C VAL A 37 -10.11 2.60 3.31
N GLY A 38 -9.27 3.45 2.72
CA GLY A 38 -7.98 3.06 2.16
C GLY A 38 -6.98 2.62 3.23
N MET A 39 -6.54 1.38 3.13
CA MET A 39 -5.54 0.76 3.98
C MET A 39 -4.44 0.14 3.12
N ARG A 40 -3.35 -0.28 3.74
CA ARG A 40 -2.39 -1.18 3.10
C ARG A 40 -2.13 -2.38 4.00
N GLU A 41 -2.01 -3.55 3.37
CA GLU A 41 -1.66 -4.78 4.06
C GLU A 41 -0.22 -5.16 3.73
N ILE A 42 0.60 -5.37 4.77
CA ILE A 42 2.02 -5.68 4.69
C ILE A 42 2.24 -7.17 4.95
N SER A 43 2.80 -7.88 3.99
CA SER A 43 3.21 -9.28 4.13
C SER A 43 4.48 -9.37 4.97
N LEU A 44 4.48 -10.28 5.95
CA LEU A 44 5.63 -10.53 6.81
C LEU A 44 6.31 -11.84 6.43
N THR A 45 7.63 -11.90 6.58
CA THR A 45 8.37 -13.16 6.50
C THR A 45 8.10 -14.02 7.72
N ASP A 46 8.11 -15.34 7.58
CA ASP A 46 8.01 -16.26 8.72
C ASP A 46 9.08 -15.98 9.78
N SER A 47 8.76 -16.32 11.03
CA SER A 47 9.71 -16.28 12.13
C SER A 47 10.81 -17.32 11.95
N LYS A 48 11.95 -17.10 12.62
CA LYS A 48 12.99 -18.13 12.71
C LYS A 48 12.42 -19.40 13.34
N PRO A 49 12.92 -20.60 12.98
CA PRO A 49 12.51 -21.83 13.63
C PRO A 49 12.74 -21.74 15.14
N MET A 50 11.71 -22.05 15.92
CA MET A 50 11.77 -22.09 17.39
C MET A 50 11.27 -23.45 17.87
N PHE A 51 11.83 -23.94 18.98
CA PHE A 51 11.36 -25.16 19.60
C PHE A 51 10.09 -24.86 20.42
N VAL A 52 8.94 -25.33 19.96
CA VAL A 52 7.62 -25.09 20.58
C VAL A 52 6.80 -26.37 20.48
N ASP A 53 6.09 -26.74 21.55
CA ASP A 53 5.30 -27.99 21.64
C ASP A 53 6.10 -29.27 21.34
N GLY A 54 7.39 -29.29 21.65
CA GLY A 54 8.25 -30.48 21.48
C GLY A 54 8.84 -30.67 20.08
N GLU A 55 8.64 -29.72 19.15
CA GLU A 55 9.24 -29.76 17.81
C GLU A 55 9.74 -28.38 17.36
N PHE A 56 10.66 -28.36 16.38
CA PHE A 56 11.10 -27.10 15.76
C PHE A 56 10.05 -26.63 14.75
N LYS A 57 9.29 -25.59 15.11
CA LYS A 57 8.28 -24.97 14.25
C LYS A 57 8.78 -23.68 13.64
N LYS A 58 8.51 -23.49 12.35
CA LYS A 58 8.67 -22.20 11.67
C LYS A 58 7.32 -21.50 11.66
N LEU A 59 7.12 -20.54 12.56
CA LEU A 59 5.83 -19.87 12.74
C LEU A 59 5.62 -18.86 11.62
N SER A 60 4.48 -18.97 10.92
CA SER A 60 4.09 -17.98 9.92
C SER A 60 3.52 -16.73 10.58
N ASN A 61 3.89 -15.56 10.06
CA ASN A 61 3.44 -14.28 10.59
C ASN A 61 2.30 -13.76 9.73
N PRO A 62 1.10 -13.53 10.30
CA PRO A 62 0.00 -12.96 9.55
C PRO A 62 0.37 -11.55 9.09
N PRO A 63 -0.20 -11.10 7.97
CA PRO A 63 0.07 -9.76 7.45
C PRO A 63 -0.47 -8.67 8.39
N ILE A 64 0.15 -7.50 8.38
CA ILE A 64 -0.26 -6.35 9.19
C ILE A 64 -0.97 -5.32 8.32
N THR A 65 -2.20 -4.99 8.68
CA THR A 65 -2.96 -3.91 8.03
C THR A 65 -2.72 -2.58 8.74
N VAL A 66 -2.36 -1.54 7.98
CA VAL A 66 -2.12 -0.19 8.51
C VAL A 66 -2.84 0.86 7.65
N TYR A 67 -3.07 2.03 8.24
CA TYR A 67 -3.65 3.18 7.55
C TYR A 67 -2.75 3.64 6.38
N ASP A 68 -3.36 4.02 5.25
CA ASP A 68 -2.63 4.38 4.04
C ASP A 68 -3.16 5.66 3.38
N THR A 69 -2.41 6.74 3.56
CA THR A 69 -2.73 8.07 3.00
C THR A 69 -2.34 8.26 1.55
N SER A 70 -1.78 7.24 0.88
CA SER A 70 -1.32 7.37 -0.51
C SER A 70 -2.47 7.46 -1.53
N GLY A 71 -3.71 7.18 -1.12
CA GLY A 71 -4.89 7.26 -2.00
C GLY A 71 -4.78 6.28 -3.20
N PRO A 72 -5.38 6.62 -4.35
CA PRO A 72 -5.37 5.75 -5.54
C PRO A 72 -3.98 5.60 -6.16
N TYR A 73 -3.01 6.44 -5.78
CA TYR A 73 -1.71 6.50 -6.44
C TYR A 73 -0.86 5.24 -6.29
N THR A 74 -1.06 4.46 -5.22
CA THR A 74 -0.40 3.17 -5.00
C THR A 74 -1.31 1.97 -5.29
N ASP A 75 -2.51 2.23 -5.77
CA ASP A 75 -3.45 1.19 -6.19
C ASP A 75 -3.18 0.84 -7.67
N PRO A 76 -2.65 -0.37 -7.97
CA PRO A 76 -2.33 -0.75 -9.33
C PRO A 76 -3.57 -0.96 -10.20
N GLU A 77 -4.76 -1.11 -9.61
CA GLU A 77 -6.01 -1.32 -10.34
C GLU A 77 -6.65 -0.01 -10.80
N VAL A 78 -6.20 1.14 -10.24
CA VAL A 78 -6.74 2.46 -10.59
C VAL A 78 -5.93 3.07 -11.74
N ASN A 79 -6.59 3.37 -12.86
CA ASN A 79 -6.00 4.22 -13.89
C ASN A 79 -6.10 5.69 -13.46
N ILE A 80 -4.97 6.41 -13.43
CA ILE A 80 -4.92 7.82 -13.00
C ILE A 80 -4.52 8.68 -14.17
N ASP A 81 -5.36 9.69 -14.42
CA ASP A 81 -5.02 10.86 -15.22
C ASP A 81 -5.11 12.10 -14.33
N VAL A 82 -3.97 12.73 -14.07
CA VAL A 82 -3.89 13.92 -13.20
C VAL A 82 -4.63 15.13 -13.78
N LYS A 83 -5.00 15.11 -15.07
CA LYS A 83 -5.76 16.17 -15.72
C LYS A 83 -7.26 16.08 -15.47
N VAL A 84 -7.78 14.92 -15.06
CA VAL A 84 -9.21 14.71 -14.84
C VAL A 84 -9.63 14.76 -13.37
N GLY A 85 -8.66 14.70 -12.44
CA GLY A 85 -8.91 14.66 -11.00
C GLY A 85 -8.98 13.23 -10.49
#